data_AF-A0A6I5CG72-F1
#
_entry.id   AF-A0A6I5CG72-F1
#
_cell.length_a   1.000
_cell.length_b   1.000
_cell.length_c   1.000
_cell.angle_alpha   90.00
_cell.angle_beta   90.00
_cell.angle_gamma   90.00
#
_symmetry.space_group_name_H-M   'P 1'
#
loop_
_entity.id
_entity.type
_entity.pdbx_description
1 polymer ?
#
loop_
_entity_poly.entity_id
_entity_poly.type
_entity_poly.pdbx_seq_one_letter_code
_entity_poly.pdbx_strand_id
1 'polypeptide(L)'
;HWDGRGAVRLLEAAESAGADEEAGVLLLERLHPDVSVRSLPEARALLEAAGTLRRLWVEPPPGHPFETVAERTGRQADAMRASGERDPDVAPLVESALTARTELLAAPPGPRLLHGTFRQSKVLAGDRVPWLAVGPDPVVGEPAFDLARLVRDRVEDLIASPSGPAITRRRIKRLAESLEVDRERLTGWTLFRAVESGVRARRVGRPRDAELLLEFAGWL
;
A
#
# COMPACT_ATOMS: atom_id res chain seq x y z
N HIS A 1 5.77 7.77 16.60
CA HIS A 1 5.10 6.51 16.97
C HIS A 1 5.91 5.26 16.64
N TRP A 2 6.47 5.10 15.44
CA TRP A 2 7.37 3.97 15.17
C TRP A 2 8.74 4.11 15.83
N ASP A 3 9.28 5.33 15.93
CA ASP A 3 10.56 5.62 16.62
C ASP A 3 11.72 4.66 16.24
N GLY A 4 11.86 4.37 14.94
CA GLY A 4 12.86 3.44 14.44
C GLY A 4 12.41 1.97 14.35
N ARG A 5 11.21 1.63 14.84
CA ARG A 5 10.64 0.28 14.76
C ARG A 5 10.19 -0.03 13.32
N GLY A 6 11.09 -0.61 12.53
CA GLY A 6 10.83 -0.97 11.13
C GLY A 6 10.74 0.23 10.18
N ALA A 7 10.68 1.46 10.67
CA ALA A 7 10.71 2.69 9.91
C ALA A 7 11.95 3.52 10.25
N VAL A 8 12.26 4.46 9.36
CA VAL A 8 13.26 5.51 9.56
C VAL A 8 12.93 6.32 10.84
N ARG A 9 13.95 6.65 11.64
CA ARG A 9 13.82 7.56 12.79
C ARG A 9 13.70 9.00 12.33
N LEU A 10 12.84 9.74 13.02
CA LEU A 10 12.81 11.19 12.99
C LEU A 10 13.86 11.68 14.01
N LEU A 11 14.82 12.48 13.56
CA LEU A 11 15.86 13.08 14.40
C LEU A 11 15.45 14.48 14.86
N GLU A 12 14.85 15.27 13.97
CA GLU A 12 14.40 16.63 14.25
C GLU A 12 13.22 16.97 13.33
N ALA A 13 12.26 17.75 13.85
CA ALA A 13 11.19 18.33 13.06
C ALA A 13 11.29 19.85 13.17
N ALA A 14 11.44 20.54 12.05
CA ALA A 14 11.35 21.99 12.00
C ALA A 14 9.90 22.39 11.68
N GLU A 15 9.31 23.21 12.55
CA GLU A 15 8.05 23.90 12.26
C GLU A 15 8.31 24.93 11.16
N SER A 16 7.43 25.01 10.15
CA SER A 16 7.56 26.09 9.15
C SER A 16 7.29 27.43 9.83
N ALA A 17 8.20 28.37 9.65
CA ALA A 17 8.07 29.71 10.19
C ALA A 17 7.08 30.52 9.32
N GLY A 18 5.77 30.32 9.52
CA GLY A 18 4.75 31.13 8.86
C GLY A 18 3.37 30.48 8.86
N ALA A 19 2.33 31.31 8.95
CA ALA A 19 0.94 30.88 9.03
C ALA A 19 0.36 30.31 7.71
N ASP A 20 1.14 30.25 6.61
CA ASP A 20 0.62 29.97 5.27
C ASP A 20 1.39 28.92 4.43
N GLU A 21 2.31 28.10 4.99
CA GLU A 21 2.94 27.01 4.21
C GLU A 21 3.04 25.68 4.96
N GLU A 22 2.26 24.70 4.48
CA GLU A 22 2.00 23.34 4.96
C GLU A 22 3.16 22.33 4.81
N ALA A 23 4.43 22.75 4.81
CA ALA A 23 5.56 21.82 4.71
C ALA A 23 6.61 22.06 5.79
N GLY A 24 6.42 21.41 6.95
CA GLY A 24 7.50 21.23 7.92
C GLY A 24 8.64 20.38 7.33
N VAL A 25 9.88 20.74 7.62
CA VAL A 25 11.06 19.95 7.21
C VAL A 25 11.35 18.91 8.28
N LEU A 26 11.58 17.66 7.86
CA LEU A 26 11.92 16.56 8.75
C LEU A 26 13.37 16.13 8.52
N LEU A 27 14.17 16.13 9.58
CA LEU A 27 15.48 15.50 9.60
C LEU A 27 15.31 14.02 9.98
N LEU A 28 15.69 13.12 9.09
CA LEU A 28 15.53 11.68 9.26
C LEU A 28 16.88 10.98 9.44
N GLU A 29 16.90 9.80 10.06
CA GLU A 29 18.11 8.97 10.06
C GLU A 29 18.53 8.68 8.61
N ARG A 30 19.84 8.77 8.35
CA ARG A 30 20.39 8.54 7.02
C ARG A 30 20.23 7.07 6.64
N LEU A 31 19.62 6.83 5.49
CA LEU A 31 19.58 5.52 4.84
C LEU A 31 20.43 5.54 3.57
N HIS A 32 20.59 4.38 2.94
CA HIS A 32 21.22 4.21 1.63
C HIS A 32 20.13 4.20 0.54
N PRO A 33 19.77 5.34 -0.06
CA PRO A 33 18.61 5.45 -0.96
C PRO A 33 18.76 4.65 -2.25
N ASP A 34 19.99 4.38 -2.67
CA ASP A 34 20.29 3.60 -3.87
C ASP A 34 20.11 2.09 -3.67
N VAL A 35 19.91 1.65 -2.42
CA VAL A 35 19.77 0.23 -2.07
C VAL A 35 18.41 -0.02 -1.43
N SER A 36 17.47 -0.52 -2.23
CA SER A 36 16.13 -0.92 -1.79
C SER A 36 15.96 -2.44 -1.80
N VAL A 37 15.07 -3.00 -0.96
CA VAL A 37 14.68 -4.42 -1.08
C VAL A 37 14.16 -4.77 -2.48
N ARG A 38 13.68 -3.77 -3.25
CA ARG A 38 13.26 -3.95 -4.64
C ARG A 38 14.40 -4.38 -5.58
N SER A 39 15.67 -4.16 -5.23
CA SER A 39 16.81 -4.65 -6.04
C SER A 39 17.11 -6.14 -5.79
N LEU A 40 16.55 -6.74 -4.74
CA LEU A 40 16.74 -8.16 -4.43
C LEU A 40 15.93 -9.06 -5.39
N PRO A 41 16.33 -10.34 -5.52
CA PRO A 41 15.47 -11.36 -6.13
C PRO A 41 14.09 -11.36 -5.48
N GLU A 42 13.04 -11.50 -6.30
CA GLU A 42 11.66 -11.20 -5.88
C GLU A 42 11.20 -11.96 -4.63
N ALA A 43 11.56 -13.24 -4.49
CA ALA A 43 11.23 -14.02 -3.30
C ALA A 43 11.85 -13.42 -2.02
N ARG A 44 13.08 -12.92 -2.09
CA ARG A 44 13.76 -12.26 -0.97
C ARG A 44 13.20 -10.86 -0.74
N ALA A 45 12.93 -10.11 -1.82
CA ALA A 45 12.33 -8.78 -1.72
C ALA A 45 10.99 -8.81 -0.97
N LEU A 46 10.10 -9.75 -1.32
CA LEU A 46 8.82 -9.96 -0.62
C LEU A 46 9.02 -10.34 0.85
N LEU A 47 9.97 -11.23 1.14
CA LEU A 47 10.27 -11.66 2.51
C LEU A 47 10.72 -10.48 3.39
N GLU A 48 11.70 -9.70 2.93
CA GLU A 48 12.23 -8.56 3.67
C GLU A 48 11.19 -7.43 3.82
N ALA A 49 10.41 -7.19 2.77
CA ALA A 49 9.33 -6.21 2.79
C ALA A 49 8.20 -6.61 3.76
N ALA A 50 7.74 -7.86 3.72
CA ALA A 50 6.74 -8.39 4.64
C ALA A 50 7.23 -8.36 6.10
N GLY A 51 8.49 -8.76 6.33
CA GLY A 51 9.12 -8.66 7.65
C GLY A 51 9.18 -7.22 8.18
N THR A 52 9.37 -6.25 7.28
CA THR A 52 9.34 -4.82 7.62
C THR A 52 7.93 -4.36 7.98
N LEU A 53 6.90 -4.71 7.19
CA LEU A 53 5.50 -4.41 7.52
C LEU A 53 5.09 -4.98 8.88
N ARG A 54 5.47 -6.22 9.19
CA ARG A 54 5.17 -6.85 10.48
C ARG A 54 5.64 -6.00 11.66
N ARG A 55 6.79 -5.33 11.54
CA ARG A 55 7.33 -4.46 12.58
C ARG A 55 6.56 -3.15 12.70
N LEU A 56 6.02 -2.64 11.58
CA LEU A 56 5.28 -1.38 11.52
C LEU A 56 3.87 -1.49 12.10
N TRP A 57 3.24 -2.65 12.05
CA TRP A 57 1.89 -2.82 12.61
C TRP A 57 1.92 -2.82 14.13
N VAL A 58 1.70 -1.64 14.70
CA VAL A 58 1.60 -1.38 16.13
C VAL A 58 0.20 -0.89 16.46
N GLU A 59 -0.13 -0.86 17.76
CA GLU A 59 -1.38 -0.26 18.23
C GLU A 59 -1.41 1.23 17.83
N PRO A 60 -2.55 1.74 17.33
CA PRO A 60 -2.72 3.16 17.08
C PRO A 60 -2.50 3.96 18.38
N PRO A 61 -1.75 5.07 18.33
CA PRO A 61 -1.55 5.93 19.49
C PRO A 61 -2.88 6.51 19.99
N PRO A 62 -3.13 6.60 21.30
CA PRO A 62 -4.33 7.25 21.82
C PRO A 62 -4.46 8.69 21.30
N GLY A 63 -5.65 9.06 20.82
CA GLY A 63 -5.92 10.41 20.31
C GLY A 63 -5.18 10.78 19.02
N HIS A 64 -4.73 9.80 18.23
CA HIS A 64 -4.02 10.04 16.98
C HIS A 64 -4.82 10.91 15.98
N PRO A 65 -4.15 11.73 15.16
CA PRO A 65 -4.81 12.51 14.10
C PRO A 65 -4.95 11.73 12.78
N PHE A 66 -4.43 10.49 12.70
CA PHE A 66 -4.42 9.73 11.45
C PHE A 66 -5.82 9.36 11.00
N GLU A 67 -6.07 9.53 9.71
CA GLU A 67 -7.30 9.05 9.11
C GLU A 67 -7.39 7.53 9.14
N THR A 68 -8.61 7.04 9.12
CA THR A 68 -8.91 5.62 9.05
C THR A 68 -8.85 5.09 7.62
N VAL A 69 -8.68 3.77 7.48
CA VAL A 69 -8.84 3.08 6.19
C VAL A 69 -10.22 3.37 5.60
N ALA A 70 -11.28 3.44 6.41
CA ALA A 70 -12.63 3.74 5.93
C ALA A 70 -12.73 5.13 5.29
N GLU A 71 -12.17 6.16 5.93
CA GLU A 71 -12.14 7.54 5.44
C GLU A 71 -11.30 7.68 4.16
N ARG A 72 -10.06 7.17 4.18
CA ARG A 72 -9.16 7.20 3.01
C ARG A 72 -9.81 6.53 1.80
N THR A 73 -10.35 5.34 2.02
CA THR A 73 -10.97 4.55 0.94
C THR A 73 -12.31 5.13 0.51
N GLY A 74 -13.00 5.90 1.36
CA GLY A 74 -14.24 6.61 1.01
C GLY A 74 -13.99 7.65 -0.08
N ARG A 75 -13.02 8.55 0.13
CA ARG A 75 -12.63 9.55 -0.89
C ARG A 75 -12.15 8.89 -2.19
N GLN A 76 -11.43 7.78 -2.08
CA GLN A 76 -11.01 6.98 -3.24
C GLN A 76 -12.19 6.34 -3.96
N ALA A 77 -13.17 5.81 -3.23
CA ALA A 77 -14.38 5.22 -3.77
C ALA A 77 -15.21 6.24 -4.56
N ASP A 78 -15.37 7.46 -4.06
CA ASP A 78 -16.10 8.51 -4.77
C ASP A 78 -15.39 8.90 -6.07
N ALA A 79 -14.06 9.04 -6.03
CA ALA A 79 -13.26 9.31 -7.21
C ALA A 79 -13.31 8.16 -8.24
N MET A 80 -13.37 6.90 -7.80
CA MET A 80 -13.54 5.75 -8.67
C MET A 80 -14.94 5.70 -9.31
N ARG A 81 -16.00 5.93 -8.52
CA ARG A 81 -17.38 5.96 -9.02
C ARG A 81 -17.54 6.98 -10.15
N ALA A 82 -17.06 8.20 -9.91
CA ALA A 82 -17.10 9.25 -10.92
C ALA A 82 -16.28 8.89 -12.18
N SER A 83 -15.21 8.09 -12.06
CA SER A 83 -14.47 7.61 -13.22
C SER A 83 -15.22 6.49 -13.97
N GLY A 84 -15.84 5.54 -13.26
CA GLY A 84 -16.65 4.49 -13.89
C GLY A 84 -17.87 5.03 -14.63
N GLU A 85 -18.50 6.10 -14.12
CA GLU A 85 -19.60 6.79 -14.81
C GLU A 85 -19.18 7.43 -16.14
N ARG A 86 -17.91 7.82 -16.27
CA ARG A 86 -17.37 8.48 -17.49
C ARG A 86 -16.74 7.50 -18.47
N ASP A 87 -16.38 6.31 -18.02
CA ASP A 87 -15.60 5.34 -18.77
C ASP A 87 -16.19 3.92 -18.57
N PRO A 88 -17.07 3.50 -19.49
CA PRO A 88 -17.73 2.19 -19.43
C PRO A 88 -16.74 1.01 -19.39
N ASP A 89 -15.51 1.17 -19.90
CA ASP A 89 -14.53 0.07 -19.94
C ASP A 89 -14.04 -0.30 -18.54
N VAL A 90 -13.97 0.67 -17.61
CA VAL A 90 -13.51 0.44 -16.24
C VAL A 90 -14.64 0.25 -15.24
N ALA A 91 -15.88 0.54 -15.63
CA ALA A 91 -17.05 0.48 -14.76
C ALA A 91 -17.23 -0.87 -14.05
N PRO A 92 -17.07 -2.05 -14.72
CA PRO A 92 -17.21 -3.34 -14.05
C PRO A 92 -16.15 -3.58 -12.95
N LEU A 93 -14.90 -3.17 -13.19
CA LEU A 93 -13.83 -3.28 -12.19
C LEU A 93 -14.05 -2.32 -11.02
N VAL A 94 -14.55 -1.12 -11.30
CA VAL A 94 -14.93 -0.14 -10.26
C VAL A 94 -16.03 -0.71 -9.38
N GLU A 95 -17.09 -1.29 -9.96
CA GLU A 95 -18.18 -1.91 -9.21
C GLU A 95 -17.66 -3.03 -8.29
N SER A 96 -16.87 -3.96 -8.83
CA SER A 96 -16.26 -5.05 -8.05
C SER A 96 -15.39 -4.54 -6.90
N ALA A 97 -14.58 -3.50 -7.13
CA ALA A 97 -13.76 -2.89 -6.08
C ALA A 97 -14.62 -2.22 -4.99
N LEU A 98 -15.70 -1.53 -5.35
CA LEU A 98 -16.60 -0.88 -4.40
C LEU A 98 -17.38 -1.88 -3.56
N THR A 99 -17.82 -2.99 -4.16
CA THR A 99 -18.45 -4.12 -3.45
C THR A 99 -17.47 -4.72 -2.45
N ALA A 100 -16.25 -5.07 -2.89
CA ALA A 100 -15.22 -5.60 -2.00
C ALA A 100 -14.91 -4.65 -0.83
N ARG A 101 -14.78 -3.34 -1.08
CA ARG A 101 -14.60 -2.35 -0.01
C ARG A 101 -15.75 -2.39 1.01
N THR A 102 -16.99 -2.46 0.53
CA THR A 102 -18.17 -2.46 1.41
C THR A 102 -18.17 -3.67 2.34
N GLU A 103 -17.90 -4.85 1.79
CA GLU A 103 -17.81 -6.10 2.56
C GLU A 103 -16.66 -6.07 3.58
N LEU A 104 -15.48 -5.59 3.16
CA LEU A 104 -14.31 -5.50 4.05
C LEU A 104 -14.55 -4.55 5.22
N LEU A 105 -15.27 -3.45 5.00
CA LEU A 105 -15.55 -2.46 6.05
C LEU A 105 -16.71 -2.86 6.97
N ALA A 106 -17.50 -3.89 6.64
CA ALA A 106 -18.64 -4.31 7.46
C ALA A 106 -18.20 -4.92 8.81
N ALA A 107 -17.07 -5.63 8.82
CA ALA A 107 -16.51 -6.24 10.02
C ALA A 107 -14.96 -6.24 9.96
N PRO A 108 -14.31 -5.09 10.13
CA PRO A 108 -12.85 -5.02 10.10
C PRO A 108 -12.24 -5.68 11.34
N PRO A 109 -11.10 -6.40 11.21
CA PRO A 109 -10.28 -6.79 12.34
C PRO A 109 -9.82 -5.58 13.16
N GLY A 110 -9.26 -5.83 14.35
CA GLY A 110 -8.73 -4.79 15.23
C GLY A 110 -7.75 -3.85 14.50
N PRO A 111 -7.86 -2.52 14.71
CA PRO A 111 -7.08 -1.55 13.96
C PRO A 111 -5.59 -1.58 14.32
N ARG A 112 -4.74 -1.24 13.35
CA ARG A 112 -3.30 -1.04 13.50
C ARG A 112 -2.89 0.27 12.85
N LEU A 113 -1.80 0.84 13.33
CA LEU A 113 -1.11 1.92 12.61
C LEU A 113 -0.40 1.32 11.40
N LEU A 114 -0.76 1.80 10.21
CA LEU A 114 -0.23 1.35 8.92
C LEU A 114 0.69 2.41 8.32
N HIS A 115 1.60 2.00 7.43
CA HIS A 115 2.42 2.92 6.65
C HIS A 115 1.59 3.66 5.59
N GLY A 116 0.51 3.04 5.11
CA GLY A 116 -0.50 3.60 4.19
C GLY A 116 -0.10 3.63 2.72
N THR A 117 1.19 3.85 2.44
CA THR A 117 1.79 3.92 1.10
C THR A 117 2.89 2.87 0.86
N PHE A 118 2.93 1.81 1.68
CA PHE A 118 4.01 0.82 1.66
C PHE A 118 4.22 0.18 0.28
N ARG A 119 5.48 0.04 -0.15
CA ARG A 119 5.94 -0.68 -1.35
C ARG A 119 7.37 -1.15 -1.12
N GLN A 120 7.86 -2.15 -1.85
CA GLN A 120 9.25 -2.60 -1.84
C GLN A 120 10.21 -1.41 -1.99
N SER A 121 9.94 -0.48 -2.90
CA SER A 121 10.78 0.71 -3.15
C SER A 121 10.87 1.68 -1.97
N LYS A 122 10.00 1.54 -0.95
CA LYS A 122 10.00 2.34 0.27
C LYS A 122 10.74 1.66 1.42
N VAL A 123 11.32 0.48 1.20
CA VAL A 123 12.19 -0.20 2.16
C VAL A 123 13.62 -0.10 1.65
N LEU A 124 14.44 0.64 2.39
CA LEU A 124 15.81 1.02 2.04
C LEU A 124 16.80 0.45 3.04
N ALA A 125 18.04 0.28 2.60
CA ALA A 125 19.09 -0.21 3.47
C ALA A 125 19.48 0.84 4.51
N GLY A 126 19.74 0.39 5.74
CA GLY A 126 20.16 1.25 6.84
C GLY A 126 21.26 0.63 7.68
N ASP A 127 21.96 1.45 8.45
CA ASP A 127 23.10 1.01 9.26
C ASP A 127 22.64 0.36 10.58
N ARG A 128 21.53 0.85 11.15
CA ARG A 128 21.00 0.37 12.44
C ARG A 128 20.37 -1.01 12.33
N VAL A 129 19.61 -1.24 11.26
CA VAL A 129 19.07 -2.54 10.87
C VAL A 129 19.08 -2.61 9.35
N PRO A 130 19.20 -3.81 8.74
CA PRO A 130 19.45 -3.93 7.31
C PRO A 130 18.40 -3.28 6.42
N TRP A 131 17.14 -3.20 6.88
CA TRP A 131 16.01 -2.71 6.07
C TRP A 131 15.03 -1.87 6.91
N LEU A 132 14.76 -0.66 6.44
CA LEU A 132 13.89 0.32 7.09
C LEU A 132 12.93 0.96 6.09
N ALA A 133 11.67 1.13 6.51
CA ALA A 133 10.65 1.81 5.72
C ALA A 133 10.78 3.33 5.81
N VAL A 134 10.47 4.03 4.71
CA VAL A 134 10.53 5.50 4.60
C VAL A 134 9.29 6.10 3.96
N GLY A 135 9.06 7.38 4.23
CA GLY A 135 8.00 8.18 3.62
C GLY A 135 6.59 7.60 3.84
N PRO A 136 6.21 7.32 5.09
CA PRO A 136 4.85 6.89 5.42
C PRO A 136 3.85 8.02 5.17
N ASP A 137 2.62 7.61 4.89
CA ASP A 137 1.43 8.46 4.90
C ASP A 137 0.40 7.70 5.76
N PRO A 138 0.51 7.82 7.09
CA PRO A 138 -0.06 6.86 8.02
C PRO A 138 -1.58 6.83 7.99
N VAL A 139 -2.13 5.62 8.16
CA VAL A 139 -3.57 5.39 8.35
C VAL A 139 -3.78 4.39 9.46
N VAL A 140 -4.98 4.42 10.03
CA VAL A 140 -5.38 3.45 11.04
C VAL A 140 -6.45 2.51 10.49
N GLY A 141 -6.22 1.21 10.61
CA GLY A 141 -7.20 0.21 10.19
C GLY A 141 -6.57 -1.15 9.99
N GLU A 142 -7.15 -1.91 9.06
CA GLU A 142 -6.78 -3.31 8.87
C GLU A 142 -5.39 -3.49 8.21
N PRO A 143 -4.50 -4.34 8.77
CA PRO A 143 -3.20 -4.67 8.18
C PRO A 143 -3.19 -5.09 6.71
N ALA A 144 -4.20 -5.86 6.28
CA ALA A 144 -4.34 -6.33 4.91
C ALA A 144 -4.39 -5.19 3.87
N PHE A 145 -4.90 -4.01 4.26
CA PHE A 145 -4.91 -2.83 3.41
C PHE A 145 -3.49 -2.40 3.00
N ASP A 146 -2.54 -2.42 3.94
CA ASP A 146 -1.17 -2.04 3.67
C ASP A 146 -0.45 -3.12 2.85
N LEU A 147 -0.62 -4.38 3.27
CA LEU A 147 -0.04 -5.56 2.63
C LEU A 147 -0.46 -5.72 1.16
N ALA A 148 -1.69 -5.33 0.81
CA ALA A 148 -2.22 -5.38 -0.55
C ALA A 148 -1.34 -4.69 -1.61
N ARG A 149 -0.53 -3.67 -1.23
CA ARG A 149 0.40 -3.04 -2.19
C ARG A 149 1.59 -3.94 -2.52
N LEU A 150 2.05 -4.79 -1.61
CA LEU A 150 3.12 -5.76 -1.90
C LEU A 150 2.67 -6.85 -2.85
N VAL A 151 1.38 -7.22 -2.83
CA VAL A 151 0.85 -8.22 -3.77
C VAL A 151 1.05 -7.75 -5.22
N ARG A 152 0.87 -6.46 -5.49
CA ARG A 152 0.99 -5.86 -6.83
C ARG A 152 2.32 -5.17 -7.11
N ASP A 153 3.32 -5.30 -6.24
CA ASP A 153 4.65 -4.77 -6.55
C ASP A 153 5.26 -5.52 -7.74
N ARG A 154 5.94 -4.78 -8.63
CA ARG A 154 6.45 -5.29 -9.92
C ARG A 154 5.32 -5.86 -10.78
N VAL A 155 4.21 -5.12 -10.89
CA VAL A 155 3.06 -5.51 -11.70
C VAL A 155 3.44 -5.76 -13.14
N GLU A 156 4.39 -5.00 -13.67
CA GLU A 156 4.98 -5.16 -15.00
C GLU A 156 5.57 -6.56 -15.22
N ASP A 157 6.31 -7.11 -14.23
CA ASP A 157 6.89 -8.44 -14.30
C ASP A 157 5.81 -9.52 -14.23
N LEU A 158 4.76 -9.27 -13.44
CA LEU A 158 3.62 -10.19 -13.34
C LEU A 158 2.85 -10.26 -14.65
N ILE A 159 2.55 -9.11 -15.27
CA ILE A 159 1.82 -9.00 -16.55
C ILE A 159 2.63 -9.61 -17.68
N ALA A 160 3.94 -9.38 -17.71
CA ALA A 160 4.83 -9.97 -18.71
C ALA A 160 4.96 -11.51 -18.58
N SER A 161 4.47 -12.12 -17.50
CA SER A 161 4.54 -13.57 -17.29
C SER A 161 3.26 -14.27 -17.76
N PRO A 162 3.33 -15.32 -18.59
CA PRO A 162 2.17 -16.15 -18.93
C PRO A 162 1.52 -16.82 -17.70
N SER A 163 2.27 -16.95 -16.60
CA SER A 163 1.79 -17.48 -15.32
C SER A 163 1.41 -16.39 -14.32
N GLY A 164 1.31 -15.13 -14.73
CA GLY A 164 1.00 -13.96 -13.90
C GLY A 164 -0.15 -14.16 -12.92
N PRO A 165 -1.34 -14.61 -13.39
CA PRO A 165 -2.47 -14.89 -12.50
C PRO A 165 -2.16 -15.96 -11.43
N ALA A 166 -1.47 -17.04 -11.82
CA ALA A 166 -1.11 -18.12 -10.89
C ALA A 166 -0.03 -17.67 -9.89
N ILE A 167 0.93 -16.84 -10.32
CA ILE A 167 1.94 -16.23 -9.44
C ILE A 167 1.24 -15.31 -8.43
N THR A 168 0.31 -14.49 -8.87
CA THR A 168 -0.46 -13.56 -8.02
C THR A 168 -1.24 -14.31 -6.94
N ARG A 169 -2.00 -15.37 -7.30
CA ARG A 169 -2.71 -16.20 -6.32
C ARG A 169 -1.78 -16.84 -5.28
N ARG A 170 -0.61 -17.35 -5.72
CA ARG A 170 0.40 -17.90 -4.81
C ARG A 170 1.01 -16.83 -3.91
N ARG A 171 1.22 -15.62 -4.44
CA ARG A 171 1.76 -14.47 -3.70
C ARG A 171 0.79 -14.03 -2.61
N ILE A 172 -0.50 -13.89 -2.92
CA ILE A 172 -1.55 -13.60 -1.93
C ILE A 172 -1.53 -14.64 -0.82
N LYS A 173 -1.59 -15.93 -1.18
CA LYS A 173 -1.55 -17.02 -0.20
C LYS A 173 -0.34 -16.91 0.74
N ARG A 174 0.87 -16.77 0.18
CA ARG A 174 2.12 -16.72 0.96
C ARG A 174 2.21 -15.48 1.87
N LEU A 175 1.76 -14.32 1.40
CA LEU A 175 1.77 -13.08 2.18
C LEU A 175 0.72 -13.11 3.29
N ALA A 176 -0.47 -13.67 3.00
CA ALA A 176 -1.51 -13.87 3.99
C ALA A 176 -1.04 -14.80 5.12
N GLU A 177 -0.46 -15.96 4.75
CA GLU A 177 0.07 -16.93 5.70
C GLU A 177 1.24 -16.38 6.53
N SER A 178 2.19 -15.64 5.91
CA SER A 178 3.39 -15.18 6.61
C SER A 178 3.15 -14.09 7.64
N LEU A 179 2.04 -13.36 7.50
CA LEU A 179 1.66 -12.24 8.36
C LEU A 179 0.34 -12.47 9.10
N GLU A 180 -0.20 -13.70 9.05
CA GLU A 180 -1.42 -14.11 9.74
C GLU A 180 -2.62 -13.19 9.45
N VAL A 181 -2.75 -12.74 8.20
CA VAL A 181 -3.93 -12.00 7.74
C VAL A 181 -4.85 -12.91 6.95
N ASP A 182 -6.15 -12.61 6.98
CA ASP A 182 -7.12 -13.36 6.20
C ASP A 182 -6.84 -13.20 4.69
N ARG A 183 -6.85 -14.34 3.99
CA ARG A 183 -6.51 -14.41 2.56
C ARG A 183 -7.53 -13.69 1.69
N GLU A 184 -8.82 -13.86 1.96
CA GLU A 184 -9.89 -13.25 1.18
C GLU A 184 -9.90 -11.74 1.38
N ARG A 185 -9.63 -11.29 2.61
CA ARG A 185 -9.48 -9.87 2.92
C ARG A 185 -8.28 -9.25 2.21
N LEU A 186 -7.15 -9.95 2.15
CA LEU A 186 -6.00 -9.50 1.36
C LEU A 186 -6.33 -9.44 -0.13
N THR A 187 -7.04 -10.42 -0.69
CA THR A 187 -7.50 -10.38 -2.09
C THR A 187 -8.38 -9.16 -2.35
N GLY A 188 -9.40 -8.93 -1.52
CA GLY A 188 -10.32 -7.80 -1.69
C GLY A 188 -9.63 -6.44 -1.57
N TRP A 189 -8.73 -6.26 -0.61
CA TRP A 189 -7.93 -5.03 -0.54
C TRP A 189 -6.96 -4.88 -1.71
N THR A 190 -6.42 -5.98 -2.23
CA THR A 190 -5.59 -5.96 -3.44
C THR A 190 -6.39 -5.52 -4.65
N LEU A 191 -7.59 -6.04 -4.86
CA LEU A 191 -8.51 -5.64 -5.91
C LEU A 191 -8.81 -4.15 -5.81
N PHE A 192 -9.28 -3.69 -4.66
CA PHE A 192 -9.58 -2.27 -4.42
C PHE A 192 -8.38 -1.37 -4.73
N ARG A 193 -7.19 -1.71 -4.23
CA ARG A 193 -5.97 -0.90 -4.40
C ARG A 193 -5.44 -0.93 -5.83
N ALA A 194 -5.67 -2.01 -6.58
CA ALA A 194 -5.29 -2.11 -7.99
C ALA A 194 -6.20 -1.25 -8.85
N VAL A 195 -7.52 -1.39 -8.70
CA VAL A 195 -8.53 -0.59 -9.43
C VAL A 195 -8.39 0.90 -9.12
N GLU A 196 -8.28 1.29 -7.85
CA GLU A 196 -8.07 2.69 -7.46
C GLU A 196 -6.86 3.29 -8.15
N SER A 197 -5.74 2.57 -8.15
CA SER A 197 -4.50 3.08 -8.71
C SER A 197 -4.52 3.07 -10.25
N GLY A 198 -5.18 2.09 -10.87
CA GLY A 198 -5.36 2.01 -12.33
C GLY A 198 -6.26 3.13 -12.86
N VAL A 199 -7.44 3.30 -12.25
CA VAL A 199 -8.37 4.39 -12.58
C VAL A 199 -7.73 5.76 -12.35
N ARG A 200 -7.02 5.94 -11.23
CA ARG A 200 -6.28 7.18 -10.98
C ARG A 200 -5.18 7.40 -12.00
N ALA A 201 -4.42 6.36 -12.38
CA ALA A 201 -3.38 6.47 -13.41
C ALA A 201 -3.98 6.93 -14.75
N ARG A 202 -5.13 6.37 -15.15
CA ARG A 202 -5.85 6.81 -16.36
C ARG A 202 -6.24 8.27 -16.28
N ARG A 203 -6.85 8.70 -15.16
CA ARG A 203 -7.28 10.08 -14.92
C ARG A 203 -6.14 11.10 -14.98
N VAL A 204 -4.94 10.74 -14.51
CA VAL A 204 -3.77 11.64 -14.50
C VAL A 204 -2.87 11.48 -15.74
N GLY A 205 -3.37 10.88 -16.82
CA GLY A 205 -2.65 10.80 -18.09
C GLY A 205 -1.49 9.79 -18.10
N ARG A 206 -1.57 8.72 -17.29
CA ARG A 206 -0.60 7.61 -17.29
C ARG A 206 -1.26 6.32 -17.82
N PRO A 207 -1.57 6.24 -19.12
CA PRO A 207 -2.36 5.14 -19.69
C PRO A 207 -1.67 3.77 -19.57
N ARG A 208 -0.35 3.72 -19.76
CA ARG A 208 0.42 2.47 -19.62
C ARG A 208 0.34 1.89 -18.20
N ASP A 209 0.47 2.75 -17.18
CA ASP A 209 0.35 2.30 -15.80
C ASP A 209 -1.09 1.88 -15.48
N ALA A 210 -2.08 2.54 -16.08
CA ALA A 210 -3.49 2.18 -15.92
C ALA A 210 -3.79 0.79 -16.49
N GLU A 211 -3.34 0.51 -17.71
CA GLU A 211 -3.52 -0.77 -18.39
C GLU A 211 -2.98 -1.93 -17.54
N LEU A 212 -1.71 -1.85 -17.11
CA LEU A 212 -1.08 -2.88 -16.29
C LEU A 212 -1.82 -3.13 -14.97
N LEU A 213 -2.28 -2.06 -14.31
CA LEU A 213 -2.97 -2.16 -13.02
C LEU A 213 -4.41 -2.69 -13.15
N LEU A 214 -5.11 -2.32 -14.22
CA LEU A 214 -6.49 -2.77 -14.47
C LEU A 214 -6.51 -4.21 -15.01
N GLU A 215 -5.55 -4.60 -15.86
CA GLU A 215 -5.38 -5.99 -16.27
C GLU A 215 -5.06 -6.88 -15.05
N PHE A 216 -4.11 -6.46 -14.20
CA PHE A 216 -3.80 -7.16 -12.95
C PHE A 216 -5.03 -7.27 -12.03
N ALA A 217 -5.85 -6.22 -11.94
CA ALA A 217 -7.08 -6.25 -11.16
C ALA A 217 -8.08 -7.29 -11.68
N GLY A 218 -8.12 -7.53 -12.99
CA GLY A 218 -8.97 -8.56 -13.62
C GLY A 218 -8.60 -10.00 -13.26
N TRP A 219 -7.48 -10.24 -12.57
CA TRP A 219 -7.08 -11.58 -12.12
C TRP A 219 -7.54 -11.94 -10.69
N LEU A 220 -8.07 -10.96 -9.96
CA LEU A 220 -8.39 -11.04 -8.53
C LEU A 220 -9.88 -11.31 -8.32
#